data_AF-A0A9D1PMI0-F1
#
_entry.id   AF-A0A9D1PMI0-F1
#
_cell.length_a   1.000
_cell.length_b   1.000
_cell.length_c   1.000
_cell.angle_alpha   90.00
_cell.angle_beta   90.00
_cell.angle_gamma   90.00
#
_symmetry.space_group_name_H-M   'P 1'
#
loop_
_entity.id
_entity.type
_entity.pdbx_description
1 polymer ?
#
loop_
_entity_poly.entity_id
_entity_poly.type
_entity_poly.pdbx_seq_one_letter_code
_entity_poly.pdbx_strand_id
1 'polypeptide(L)'
;MQPTVNKQRIHLIDLIRGFALLGLPFVNVLGLWSDNVNLSGEHTDIIVQRFLFVFVEGRFFAIFSFLFGVGIYLFLSRAKAKHTNYQLIFIRRMAILFVIGFIHQLFQPGEALLFYAIIGIILLPFFKLPKQWNLVLGIIGIIVGSICSAKLLLPLPFMLLGLAFGQYHVFEKTMSYRKSWSFVLVVSFVATIIATVYLWMQAPSLGMTSYMDSFELTELQIDMNRAFFAFTEIALMLAPIFTLFYVSSLVIVEPFIGKLLTPLYAYGRMAFTNYLGQTVMLLLVLQFIVKDSIVSYSYATISCAIIVFLQIIFSTFWLKHFKYGPLEWLWRCGTYGEILSIKK
;
A
#
# COMPACT_ATOMS: atom_id res chain seq x y z
N MET A 1 -23.83 32.58 5.64
CA MET A 1 -23.43 31.56 4.64
C MET A 1 -21.93 31.33 4.80
N GLN A 2 -21.52 30.17 5.35
CA GLN A 2 -20.11 29.86 5.51
C GLN A 2 -19.56 29.29 4.19
N PRO A 3 -18.40 29.76 3.72
CA PRO A 3 -17.84 29.36 2.43
C PRO A 3 -17.46 27.88 2.43
N THR A 4 -17.56 27.28 1.25
CA THR A 4 -17.39 25.87 0.92
C THR A 4 -16.06 25.27 1.37
N VAL A 5 -16.09 24.53 2.47
CA VAL A 5 -14.90 23.90 3.05
C VAL A 5 -14.76 22.39 2.69
N ASN A 6 -15.61 21.83 1.80
CA ASN A 6 -15.89 20.39 1.81
C ASN A 6 -15.58 19.55 0.53
N LYS A 7 -14.65 19.95 -0.34
CA LYS A 7 -14.21 19.09 -1.49
C LYS A 7 -12.73 18.70 -1.46
N GLN A 8 -11.78 19.63 -1.27
CA GLN A 8 -10.33 19.37 -1.32
C GLN A 8 -9.82 18.29 -0.33
N ARG A 9 -10.53 18.06 0.78
CA ARG A 9 -10.08 17.25 1.93
C ARG A 9 -10.09 15.74 1.70
N ILE A 10 -11.06 15.24 0.93
CA ILE A 10 -11.19 13.81 0.60
C ILE A 10 -10.19 13.46 -0.51
N HIS A 11 -9.86 14.44 -1.36
CA HIS A 11 -8.95 14.24 -2.48
C HIS A 11 -7.55 13.84 -2.02
N LEU A 12 -6.93 14.50 -1.03
CA LEU A 12 -5.56 14.13 -0.63
C LEU A 12 -5.44 12.68 -0.12
N ILE A 13 -6.41 12.17 0.65
CA ILE A 13 -6.38 10.78 1.10
C ILE A 13 -6.49 9.82 -0.09
N ASP A 14 -7.39 10.13 -1.03
CA ASP A 14 -7.54 9.34 -2.25
C ASP A 14 -6.28 9.41 -3.13
N LEU A 15 -5.57 10.54 -3.17
CA LEU A 15 -4.30 10.66 -3.86
C LEU A 15 -3.23 9.74 -3.27
N ILE A 16 -3.04 9.79 -1.94
CA ILE A 16 -2.02 8.99 -1.28
C ILE A 16 -2.36 7.49 -1.42
N ARG A 17 -3.65 7.12 -1.39
CA ARG A 17 -4.10 5.76 -1.74
C ARG A 17 -3.76 5.39 -3.17
N GLY A 18 -4.06 6.28 -4.12
CA GLY A 18 -3.75 6.09 -5.54
C GLY A 18 -2.25 5.85 -5.74
N PHE A 19 -1.41 6.67 -5.12
CA PHE A 19 0.04 6.50 -5.13
C PHE A 19 0.47 5.16 -4.50
N ALA A 20 -0.08 4.80 -3.33
CA ALA A 20 0.21 3.53 -2.67
C ALA A 20 -0.08 2.32 -3.59
N LEU A 21 -1.17 2.38 -4.36
CA LEU A 21 -1.55 1.32 -5.31
C LEU A 21 -0.66 1.23 -6.55
N LEU A 22 0.15 2.25 -6.85
CA LEU A 22 1.09 2.18 -7.97
C LEU A 22 2.18 1.14 -7.68
N GLY A 23 2.67 1.09 -6.44
CA GLY A 23 3.80 0.23 -6.06
C GLY A 23 3.43 -1.21 -5.69
N LEU A 24 2.20 -1.47 -5.23
CA LEU A 24 1.79 -2.81 -4.79
C LEU A 24 1.95 -3.93 -5.84
N PRO A 25 1.59 -3.76 -7.13
CA PRO A 25 1.71 -4.86 -8.09
C PRO A 25 3.17 -5.27 -8.32
N PHE A 26 4.12 -4.33 -8.24
CA PHE A 26 5.55 -4.61 -8.37
C PHE A 26 6.12 -5.46 -7.23
N VAL A 27 5.51 -5.38 -6.05
CA VAL A 27 5.84 -6.25 -4.91
C VAL A 27 5.16 -7.60 -5.04
N ASN A 28 3.88 -7.55 -5.41
CA ASN A 28 3.01 -8.73 -5.44
C ASN A 28 3.31 -9.68 -6.61
N VAL A 29 3.83 -9.17 -7.73
CA VAL A 29 4.18 -9.99 -8.89
C VAL A 29 5.26 -11.01 -8.56
N LEU A 30 6.16 -10.71 -7.62
CA LEU A 30 7.22 -11.63 -7.20
C LEU A 30 6.67 -12.86 -6.49
N GLY A 31 5.63 -12.68 -5.68
CA GLY A 31 4.93 -13.78 -5.03
C GLY A 31 3.97 -14.51 -5.97
N LEU A 32 3.39 -13.82 -6.95
CA LEU A 32 2.45 -14.43 -7.90
C LEU A 32 3.12 -15.25 -8.98
N TRP A 33 4.26 -14.77 -9.48
CA TRP A 33 5.00 -15.40 -10.57
C TRP A 33 6.30 -16.02 -10.04
N SER A 34 6.33 -16.47 -8.79
CA SER A 34 7.54 -17.00 -8.13
C SER A 34 8.20 -18.13 -8.93
N ASP A 35 7.38 -18.94 -9.61
CA ASP A 35 7.81 -20.12 -10.34
C ASP A 35 8.19 -19.80 -11.79
N ASN A 36 7.94 -18.56 -12.26
CA ASN A 36 8.18 -18.13 -13.63
C ASN A 36 9.18 -16.97 -13.72
N VAL A 37 9.31 -16.15 -12.70
CA VAL A 37 10.21 -15.00 -12.69
C VAL A 37 11.55 -15.41 -12.13
N ASN A 38 12.59 -15.30 -12.96
CA ASN A 38 13.97 -15.47 -12.51
C ASN A 38 14.85 -14.34 -13.09
N LEU A 39 16.04 -14.18 -12.52
CA LEU A 39 17.04 -13.31 -13.13
C LEU A 39 17.52 -13.96 -14.42
N SER A 40 17.39 -13.24 -15.53
CA SER A 40 17.96 -13.63 -16.83
C SER A 40 19.50 -13.66 -16.82
N GLY A 41 20.14 -13.17 -15.75
CA GLY A 41 21.58 -12.91 -15.68
C GLY A 41 21.99 -11.58 -16.31
N GLU A 42 21.05 -10.86 -16.96
CA GLU A 42 21.32 -9.55 -17.52
C GLU A 42 21.52 -8.49 -16.42
N HIS A 43 22.45 -7.56 -16.66
CA HIS A 43 22.68 -6.42 -15.78
C HIS A 43 21.43 -5.55 -15.58
N THR A 44 20.55 -5.49 -16.58
CA THR A 44 19.27 -4.78 -16.55
C THR A 44 18.35 -5.30 -15.44
N ASP A 45 18.16 -6.61 -15.36
CA ASP A 45 17.30 -7.26 -14.36
C ASP A 45 17.82 -7.03 -12.93
N ILE A 46 19.14 -7.08 -12.73
CA ILE A 46 19.76 -6.82 -11.42
C ILE A 46 19.47 -5.40 -10.97
N ILE A 47 19.61 -4.41 -11.86
CA ILE A 47 19.35 -3.00 -11.56
C ILE A 47 17.86 -2.77 -11.26
N VAL A 48 16.96 -3.37 -12.06
CA VAL A 48 15.51 -3.25 -11.86
C VAL A 48 15.10 -3.87 -10.53
N GLN A 49 15.58 -5.08 -10.21
CA GLN A 49 15.30 -5.73 -8.94
C GLN A 49 15.80 -4.90 -7.77
N ARG A 50 17.08 -4.48 -7.80
CA ARG A 50 17.65 -3.62 -6.76
C ARG A 50 16.83 -2.34 -6.57
N PHE A 51 16.43 -1.68 -7.66
CA PHE A 51 15.59 -0.49 -7.60
C PHE A 51 14.26 -0.74 -6.91
N LEU A 52 13.54 -1.82 -7.27
CA LEU A 52 12.26 -2.15 -6.64
C LEU A 52 12.41 -2.44 -5.15
N PHE A 53 13.46 -3.15 -4.73
CA PHE A 53 13.69 -3.42 -3.31
C PHE A 53 14.12 -2.18 -2.51
N VAL A 54 14.84 -1.23 -3.12
CA VAL A 54 15.23 0.03 -2.45
C VAL A 54 14.09 1.04 -2.39
N PHE A 55 13.24 1.13 -3.41
CA PHE A 55 12.28 2.23 -3.53
C PHE A 55 10.81 1.81 -3.43
N VAL A 56 10.49 0.52 -3.60
CA VAL A 56 9.10 0.05 -3.67
C VAL A 56 8.78 -0.93 -2.54
N GLU A 57 9.59 -1.97 -2.35
CA GLU A 57 9.36 -3.02 -1.36
C GLU A 57 9.17 -2.44 0.05
N GLY A 58 8.14 -2.90 0.76
CA GLY A 58 7.78 -2.46 2.12
C GLY A 58 7.20 -1.04 2.26
N ARG A 59 7.51 -0.11 1.34
CA ARG A 59 7.17 1.32 1.47
C ARG A 59 5.73 1.63 1.10
N PHE A 60 5.27 1.09 -0.03
CA PHE A 60 3.89 1.28 -0.48
C PHE A 60 2.89 0.55 0.42
N PHE A 61 3.30 -0.61 0.95
CA PHE A 61 2.58 -1.33 1.99
C PHE A 61 2.41 -0.51 3.28
N ALA A 62 3.49 0.11 3.77
CA ALA A 62 3.45 0.98 4.95
C ALA A 62 2.47 2.15 4.77
N ILE A 63 2.49 2.82 3.61
CA ILE A 63 1.52 3.87 3.26
C ILE A 63 0.09 3.31 3.31
N PHE A 64 -0.15 2.15 2.68
CA PHE A 64 -1.47 1.54 2.61
C PHE A 64 -1.99 1.10 3.99
N SER A 65 -1.15 0.48 4.81
CA SER A 65 -1.44 0.14 6.22
C SER A 65 -1.83 1.38 7.02
N PHE A 66 -1.02 2.45 6.94
CA PHE A 66 -1.31 3.70 7.63
C PHE A 66 -2.65 4.32 7.19
N LEU A 67 -2.92 4.39 5.88
CA LEU A 67 -4.18 4.93 5.34
C LEU A 67 -5.40 4.06 5.65
N PHE A 68 -5.22 2.76 5.86
CA PHE A 68 -6.27 1.89 6.35
C PHE A 68 -6.69 2.29 7.77
N GLY A 69 -5.71 2.57 8.66
CA GLY A 69 -5.96 3.11 10.00
C GLY A 69 -6.71 4.45 9.99
N VAL A 70 -6.28 5.39 9.12
CA VAL A 70 -7.01 6.66 8.89
C VAL A 70 -8.45 6.38 8.42
N GLY A 71 -8.61 5.42 7.50
CA GLY A 71 -9.90 4.99 6.99
C GLY A 71 -10.83 4.42 8.07
N ILE A 72 -10.31 3.62 8.99
CA ILE A 72 -11.04 3.09 10.16
C ILE A 72 -11.54 4.24 11.03
N TYR A 73 -10.67 5.18 11.39
CA TYR A 73 -11.07 6.33 12.21
C TYR A 73 -12.21 7.12 11.54
N LEU A 74 -12.04 7.47 10.26
CA LEU A 74 -13.05 8.24 9.52
C LEU A 74 -14.38 7.49 9.40
N PHE A 75 -14.34 6.18 9.19
CA PHE A 75 -15.54 5.36 9.12
C PHE A 75 -16.25 5.28 10.47
N LEU A 76 -15.55 4.90 11.53
CA LEU A 76 -16.10 4.77 12.88
C LEU A 76 -16.67 6.09 13.39
N SER A 77 -15.99 7.20 13.13
CA SER A 77 -16.44 8.54 13.53
C SER A 77 -17.76 8.93 12.84
N ARG A 78 -17.88 8.67 11.53
CA ARG A 78 -19.11 8.92 10.77
C ARG A 78 -20.23 7.98 11.16
N ALA A 79 -19.94 6.71 11.39
CA ALA A 79 -20.92 5.71 11.79
C ALA A 79 -21.46 5.99 13.19
N LYS A 80 -20.59 6.33 14.16
CA LYS A 80 -20.97 6.71 15.54
C LYS A 80 -21.88 7.93 15.58
N ALA A 81 -21.70 8.88 14.66
CA ALA A 81 -22.55 10.07 14.55
C ALA A 81 -23.96 9.79 13.98
N LYS A 82 -24.16 8.65 13.28
CA LYS A 82 -25.41 8.34 12.58
C LYS A 82 -26.17 7.14 13.13
N HIS A 83 -25.45 6.18 13.71
CA HIS A 83 -26.00 4.89 14.11
C HIS A 83 -25.53 4.54 15.52
N THR A 84 -26.46 4.10 16.37
CA THR A 84 -26.17 3.58 17.71
C THR A 84 -25.28 2.33 17.65
N ASN A 85 -25.54 1.44 16.70
CA ASN A 85 -24.83 0.16 16.51
C ASN A 85 -23.58 0.26 15.61
N TYR A 86 -22.86 1.39 15.63
CA TYR A 86 -21.72 1.64 14.74
C TYR A 86 -20.61 0.56 14.80
N GLN A 87 -20.41 -0.05 15.97
CA GLN A 87 -19.44 -1.13 16.15
C GLN A 87 -19.83 -2.38 15.36
N LEU A 88 -21.11 -2.76 15.38
CA LEU A 88 -21.61 -3.91 14.63
C LEU A 88 -21.49 -3.68 13.11
N ILE A 89 -21.82 -2.48 12.64
CA ILE A 89 -21.65 -2.10 11.23
C ILE A 89 -20.16 -2.21 10.82
N PHE A 90 -19.25 -1.78 11.68
CA PHE A 90 -17.82 -1.93 11.45
C PHE A 90 -17.36 -3.39 11.46
N ILE A 91 -17.82 -4.20 12.40
CA ILE A 91 -17.49 -5.63 12.45
C ILE A 91 -17.97 -6.32 11.17
N ARG A 92 -19.19 -6.03 10.71
CA ARG A 92 -19.72 -6.54 9.43
C ARG A 92 -18.84 -6.14 8.24
N ARG A 93 -18.40 -4.88 8.20
CA ARG A 93 -17.46 -4.37 7.19
C ARG A 93 -16.14 -5.14 7.19
N MET A 94 -15.60 -5.45 8.37
CA MET A 94 -14.37 -6.24 8.52
C MET A 94 -14.61 -7.72 8.19
N ALA A 95 -15.75 -8.30 8.55
CA ALA A 95 -16.10 -9.68 8.22
C ALA A 95 -16.20 -9.89 6.69
N ILE A 96 -16.80 -8.95 5.96
CA ILE A 96 -16.83 -9.01 4.49
C ILE A 96 -15.42 -8.92 3.92
N LEU A 97 -14.60 -8.02 4.46
CA LEU A 97 -13.20 -7.86 4.04
C LEU A 97 -12.39 -9.14 4.33
N PHE A 98 -12.64 -9.78 5.47
CA PHE A 98 -12.03 -11.04 5.87
C PHE A 98 -12.37 -12.16 4.89
N VAL A 99 -13.65 -12.32 4.53
CA VAL A 99 -14.08 -13.35 3.56
C VAL A 99 -13.46 -13.12 2.19
N ILE A 100 -13.44 -11.86 1.73
CA ILE A 100 -12.83 -11.53 0.44
C ILE A 100 -11.30 -11.77 0.48
N GLY A 101 -10.63 -11.37 1.56
CA GLY A 101 -9.20 -11.63 1.76
C GLY A 101 -8.89 -13.13 1.81
N PHE A 102 -9.71 -13.91 2.51
CA PHE A 102 -9.56 -15.37 2.58
C PHE A 102 -9.64 -16.03 1.20
N ILE A 103 -10.60 -15.62 0.38
CA ILE A 103 -10.71 -16.10 -1.01
C ILE A 103 -9.52 -15.60 -1.84
N HIS A 104 -9.13 -14.33 -1.68
CA HIS A 104 -8.05 -13.72 -2.45
C HIS A 104 -6.68 -14.33 -2.13
N GLN A 105 -6.44 -14.77 -0.90
CA GLN A 105 -5.19 -15.41 -0.48
C GLN A 105 -4.93 -16.72 -1.23
N LEU A 106 -5.98 -17.41 -1.70
CA LEU A 106 -5.85 -18.60 -2.55
C LEU A 106 -5.17 -18.30 -3.88
N PHE A 107 -5.27 -17.04 -4.34
CA PHE A 107 -4.71 -16.57 -5.60
C PHE A 107 -3.42 -15.76 -5.42
N GLN A 108 -3.27 -15.10 -4.28
CA GLN A 108 -2.15 -14.23 -3.95
C GLN A 108 -1.58 -14.62 -2.58
N PRO A 109 -0.46 -15.36 -2.53
CA PRO A 109 0.24 -15.62 -1.28
C PRO A 109 0.68 -14.30 -0.61
N GLY A 110 0.47 -14.18 0.70
CA GLY A 110 0.87 -13.00 1.47
C GLY A 110 0.04 -11.74 1.23
N GLU A 111 -1.21 -11.89 0.77
CA GLU A 111 -2.11 -10.76 0.53
C GLU A 111 -2.47 -9.98 1.81
N ALA A 112 -2.75 -8.68 1.69
CA ALA A 112 -2.89 -7.77 2.83
C ALA A 112 -4.30 -7.68 3.46
N LEU A 113 -5.37 -7.96 2.71
CA LEU A 113 -6.77 -7.71 3.11
C LEU A 113 -7.20 -8.56 4.31
N LEU A 114 -6.88 -9.86 4.33
CA LEU A 114 -7.21 -10.76 5.43
C LEU A 114 -6.54 -10.27 6.72
N PHE A 115 -5.24 -10.00 6.67
CA PHE A 115 -4.50 -9.44 7.80
C PHE A 115 -5.08 -8.10 8.25
N TYR A 116 -5.46 -7.23 7.31
CA TYR A 116 -6.03 -5.93 7.62
C TYR A 116 -7.42 -6.02 8.24
N ALA A 117 -8.23 -7.02 7.86
CA ALA A 117 -9.53 -7.27 8.46
C ALA A 117 -9.38 -7.70 9.93
N ILE A 118 -8.42 -8.60 10.22
CA ILE A 118 -8.13 -9.06 11.59
C ILE A 118 -7.64 -7.89 12.44
N ILE A 119 -6.63 -7.16 11.97
CA ILE A 119 -6.08 -6.00 12.69
C ILE A 119 -7.13 -4.90 12.84
N GLY A 120 -7.99 -4.71 11.84
CA GLY A 120 -9.10 -3.76 11.89
C GLY A 120 -10.03 -4.01 13.08
N ILE A 121 -10.34 -5.27 13.38
CA ILE A 121 -11.13 -5.64 14.57
C ILE A 121 -10.34 -5.36 15.85
N ILE A 122 -9.04 -5.69 15.89
CA ILE A 122 -8.14 -5.41 17.03
C ILE A 122 -8.07 -3.90 17.32
N LEU A 123 -8.24 -3.03 16.32
CA LEU A 123 -8.22 -1.57 16.48
C LEU A 123 -9.48 -0.96 17.11
N LEU A 124 -10.58 -1.71 17.25
CA LEU A 124 -11.80 -1.22 17.89
C LEU A 124 -11.62 -0.65 19.30
N PRO A 125 -10.92 -1.32 20.24
CA PRO A 125 -10.61 -0.74 21.55
C PRO A 125 -9.75 0.53 21.44
N PHE A 126 -8.78 0.57 20.52
CA PHE A 126 -7.89 1.71 20.32
C PHE A 126 -8.62 2.97 19.82
N PHE A 127 -9.74 2.81 19.12
CA PHE A 127 -10.60 3.94 18.74
C PHE A 127 -11.12 4.74 19.94
N LYS A 128 -11.25 4.09 21.11
CA LYS A 128 -11.69 4.74 22.36
C LYS A 128 -10.52 5.33 23.16
N LEU A 129 -9.28 4.98 22.83
CA LEU A 129 -8.12 5.49 23.54
C LEU A 129 -7.83 6.96 23.20
N PRO A 130 -7.23 7.71 24.14
CA PRO A 130 -6.75 9.06 23.86
C PRO A 130 -5.73 9.06 22.71
N LYS A 131 -5.79 10.11 21.90
CA LYS A 131 -4.96 10.27 20.69
C LYS A 131 -3.45 10.20 20.93
N GLN A 132 -2.99 10.57 22.13
CA GLN A 132 -1.59 10.47 22.52
C GLN A 132 -1.12 9.03 22.63
N TRP A 133 -1.94 8.13 23.18
CA TRP A 133 -1.59 6.72 23.32
C TRP A 133 -1.49 6.02 21.98
N ASN A 134 -2.45 6.23 21.08
CA ASN A 134 -2.39 5.67 19.73
C ASN A 134 -1.16 6.18 18.96
N LEU A 135 -0.79 7.45 19.14
CA LEU A 135 0.40 8.04 18.54
C LEU A 135 1.68 7.38 19.08
N VAL A 136 1.84 7.30 20.40
CA VAL A 136 3.03 6.73 21.05
C VAL A 136 3.18 5.24 20.73
N LEU A 137 2.11 4.45 20.87
CA LEU A 137 2.12 3.03 20.55
C LEU A 137 2.41 2.77 19.07
N GLY A 138 1.86 3.59 18.18
CA GLY A 138 2.16 3.53 16.74
C GLY A 138 3.63 3.81 16.44
N ILE A 139 4.21 4.88 17.01
CA ILE A 139 5.62 5.24 16.80
C ILE A 139 6.55 4.17 17.38
N ILE A 140 6.35 3.76 18.64
CA ILE A 140 7.19 2.73 19.28
C ILE A 140 7.07 1.41 18.52
N GLY A 141 5.86 1.00 18.13
CA GLY A 141 5.66 -0.24 17.39
C GLY A 141 6.28 -0.22 15.99
N ILE A 142 6.29 0.93 15.30
CA ILE A 142 7.01 1.07 14.02
C ILE A 142 8.52 0.93 14.25
N ILE A 143 9.08 1.61 15.27
CA ILE A 143 10.52 1.54 15.58
C ILE A 143 10.92 0.09 15.91
N VAL A 144 10.21 -0.55 16.84
CA VAL A 144 10.50 -1.93 17.26
C VAL A 144 10.29 -2.91 16.10
N GLY A 145 9.17 -2.81 15.39
CA GLY A 145 8.87 -3.69 14.25
C GLY A 145 9.88 -3.54 13.10
N SER A 146 10.42 -2.33 12.90
CA SER A 146 11.45 -2.06 11.89
C SER A 146 12.81 -2.62 12.31
N ILE A 147 13.20 -2.47 13.59
CA ILE A 147 14.46 -3.01 14.11
C ILE A 147 14.45 -4.54 14.10
N CYS A 148 13.32 -5.16 14.43
CA CYS A 148 13.17 -6.62 14.43
C CYS A 148 12.92 -7.19 13.02
N SER A 149 12.90 -6.37 11.96
CA SER A 149 12.54 -6.77 10.59
C SER A 149 11.24 -7.57 10.49
N ALA A 150 10.31 -7.34 11.43
CA ALA A 150 9.09 -8.13 11.57
C ALA A 150 7.97 -7.59 10.67
N LYS A 151 8.09 -7.83 9.36
CA LYS A 151 7.15 -7.33 8.32
C LYS A 151 5.67 -7.56 8.68
N LEU A 152 5.37 -8.73 9.26
CA LEU A 152 4.01 -9.13 9.61
C LEU A 152 3.42 -8.31 10.78
N LEU A 153 4.27 -7.78 11.66
CA LEU A 153 3.84 -7.01 12.82
C LEU A 153 3.66 -5.52 12.52
N LEU A 154 4.28 -5.01 11.45
CA LEU A 154 4.25 -3.59 11.08
C LEU A 154 2.86 -3.00 10.74
N PRO A 155 1.87 -3.74 10.21
CA PRO A 155 0.56 -3.16 9.90
C PRO A 155 -0.16 -2.57 11.10
N LEU A 156 -0.14 -3.24 12.25
CA LEU A 156 -0.80 -2.78 13.47
C LEU A 156 -0.28 -1.39 13.90
N PRO A 157 1.03 -1.16 14.11
CA PRO A 157 1.52 0.14 14.52
C PRO A 157 1.39 1.22 13.43
N PHE A 158 1.48 0.88 12.14
CA PHE A 158 1.13 1.83 11.08
C PHE A 158 -0.35 2.24 11.12
N MET A 159 -1.25 1.29 11.33
CA MET A 159 -2.68 1.58 11.45
C MET A 159 -3.00 2.36 12.73
N LEU A 160 -2.32 2.11 13.85
CA LEU A 160 -2.43 2.91 15.07
C LEU A 160 -2.00 4.35 14.83
N LEU A 161 -0.87 4.55 14.14
CA LEU A 161 -0.42 5.88 13.73
C LEU A 161 -1.46 6.56 12.82
N GLY A 162 -2.04 5.81 11.87
CA GLY A 162 -3.14 6.29 11.02
C GLY A 162 -4.39 6.68 11.80
N LEU A 163 -4.77 5.88 12.79
CA LEU A 163 -5.88 6.14 13.70
C LEU A 163 -5.65 7.45 14.48
N ALA A 164 -4.44 7.64 15.01
CA ALA A 164 -4.03 8.86 15.69
C ALA A 164 -4.09 10.08 14.75
N PHE A 165 -3.57 9.98 13.54
CA PHE A 165 -3.66 11.06 12.53
C PHE A 165 -5.11 11.44 12.22
N GLY A 166 -6.00 10.45 12.18
CA GLY A 166 -7.44 10.66 12.13
C GLY A 166 -7.94 11.47 13.33
N GLN A 167 -7.63 11.05 14.55
CA GLN A 167 -8.02 11.72 15.80
C GLN A 167 -7.49 13.16 15.92
N TYR A 168 -6.31 13.46 15.36
CA TYR A 168 -5.75 14.82 15.30
C TYR A 168 -6.30 15.65 14.12
N HIS A 169 -7.09 15.06 13.22
CA HIS A 169 -7.58 15.69 12.00
C HIS A 169 -6.45 16.28 11.14
N VAL A 170 -5.30 15.59 11.08
CA VAL A 170 -4.08 16.09 10.41
C VAL A 170 -4.34 16.44 8.95
N PHE A 171 -5.01 15.56 8.21
CA PHE A 171 -5.33 15.74 6.79
C PHE A 171 -6.46 16.76 6.52
N GLU A 172 -7.25 17.13 7.54
CA GLU A 172 -8.25 18.20 7.40
C GLU A 172 -7.64 19.59 7.60
N LYS A 173 -6.52 19.64 8.33
CA LYS A 173 -5.79 20.86 8.70
C LYS A 173 -4.42 20.93 8.01
N THR A 174 -4.27 20.29 6.85
CA THR A 174 -2.99 20.21 6.12
C THR A 174 -2.34 21.57 5.89
N MET A 175 -3.12 22.57 5.49
CA MET A 175 -2.61 23.94 5.28
C MET A 175 -2.14 24.61 6.57
N SER A 176 -2.79 24.33 7.70
CA SER A 176 -2.36 24.84 9.02
C SER A 176 -1.04 24.20 9.46
N TYR A 177 -0.77 22.97 9.06
CA TYR A 177 0.46 22.23 9.38
C TYR A 177 1.53 22.33 8.28
N ARG A 178 1.42 23.27 7.34
CA ARG A 178 2.31 23.34 6.17
C ARG A 178 3.79 23.43 6.55
N LYS A 179 4.15 24.27 7.54
CA LYS A 179 5.55 24.39 8.02
C LYS A 179 6.06 23.07 8.59
N SER A 180 5.24 22.35 9.36
CA SER A 180 5.59 21.03 9.91
C SER A 180 5.78 20.00 8.79
N TRP A 181 4.90 19.98 7.79
CA TRP A 181 5.04 19.11 6.62
C TRP A 181 6.29 19.42 5.79
N SER A 182 6.64 20.70 5.62
CA SER A 182 7.89 21.10 4.94
C SER A 182 9.13 20.68 5.73
N PHE A 183 9.11 20.83 7.05
CA PHE A 183 10.20 20.35 7.91
C PHE A 183 10.36 18.83 7.80
N VAL A 184 9.26 18.07 7.92
CA VAL A 184 9.25 16.61 7.75
C VAL A 184 9.76 16.22 6.36
N LEU A 185 9.36 16.93 5.30
CA LEU A 185 9.83 16.67 3.95
C LEU A 185 11.35 16.84 3.84
N VAL A 186 11.91 17.95 4.32
CA VAL A 186 13.36 18.20 4.23
C VAL A 186 14.15 17.16 5.02
N VAL A 187 13.74 16.87 6.25
CA VAL A 187 14.42 15.87 7.10
C VAL A 187 14.32 14.47 6.48
N SER A 188 13.13 14.05 6.07
CA SER A 188 12.94 12.73 5.45
C SER A 188 13.61 12.61 4.09
N PHE A 189 13.72 13.69 3.31
CA PHE A 189 14.45 13.72 2.04
C PHE A 189 15.96 13.48 2.26
N VAL A 190 16.58 14.23 3.17
CA VAL A 190 18.00 14.04 3.51
C VAL A 190 18.24 12.64 4.06
N ALA A 191 17.39 12.16 4.97
CA ALA A 191 17.47 10.81 5.51
C ALA A 191 17.28 9.73 4.42
N THR A 192 16.40 9.97 3.44
CA THR A 192 16.18 9.05 2.32
C THR A 192 17.40 8.99 1.39
N ILE A 193 18.07 10.12 1.13
CA ILE A 193 19.33 10.13 0.36
C ILE A 193 20.40 9.30 1.07
N ILE A 194 20.61 9.54 2.37
CA ILE A 194 21.60 8.80 3.17
C ILE A 194 21.26 7.31 3.17
N ALA A 195 19.99 6.96 3.43
CA ALA A 195 19.52 5.59 3.43
C ALA A 195 19.68 4.92 2.05
N THR A 196 19.43 5.65 0.97
CA THR A 196 19.61 5.14 -0.40
C THR A 196 21.08 4.84 -0.68
N VAL A 197 22.00 5.75 -0.34
CA VAL A 197 23.44 5.53 -0.52
C VAL A 197 23.90 4.33 0.30
N TYR A 198 23.48 4.25 1.57
CA TYR A 198 23.81 3.13 2.44
C TYR A 198 23.29 1.80 1.88
N LEU A 199 22.02 1.73 1.47
CA LEU A 199 21.45 0.54 0.85
C LEU A 199 22.16 0.17 -0.44
N TRP A 200 22.56 1.15 -1.27
CA TRP A 200 23.27 0.88 -2.51
C TRP A 200 24.66 0.29 -2.27
N MET A 201 25.34 0.69 -1.19
CA MET A 201 26.62 0.11 -0.78
C MET A 201 26.48 -1.32 -0.24
N GLN A 202 25.35 -1.65 0.39
CA GLN A 202 25.08 -3.00 0.91
C GLN A 202 24.44 -3.93 -0.13
N ALA A 203 24.01 -3.41 -1.27
CA ALA A 203 23.31 -4.20 -2.26
C ALA A 203 24.25 -5.22 -2.92
N PRO A 204 23.89 -6.52 -2.92
CA PRO A 204 24.73 -7.56 -3.49
C PRO A 204 24.94 -7.36 -4.99
N SER A 205 26.09 -7.80 -5.51
CA SER A 205 26.48 -7.65 -6.92
C SER A 205 25.55 -8.39 -7.87
N LEU A 206 25.01 -9.53 -7.43
CA LEU A 206 23.96 -10.28 -8.09
C LEU A 206 22.64 -10.07 -7.36
N GLY A 207 21.54 -10.17 -8.11
CA GLY A 207 20.21 -10.12 -7.53
C GLY A 207 19.79 -11.46 -6.89
N MET A 208 18.60 -11.46 -6.29
CA MET A 208 17.93 -12.67 -5.80
C MET A 208 17.48 -13.56 -6.95
N THR A 209 17.81 -14.84 -6.86
CA THR A 209 17.39 -15.90 -7.78
C THR A 209 16.41 -16.83 -7.07
N SER A 210 15.33 -17.23 -7.74
CA SER A 210 14.35 -18.16 -7.18
C SER A 210 14.75 -19.60 -7.48
N TYR A 211 14.48 -20.51 -6.53
CA TYR A 211 14.50 -21.95 -6.82
C TYR A 211 13.33 -22.28 -7.75
N MET A 212 13.59 -23.09 -8.78
CA MET A 212 12.56 -23.59 -9.69
C MET A 212 12.61 -25.11 -9.69
N ASP A 213 11.43 -25.74 -9.72
CA ASP A 213 11.35 -27.18 -9.93
C ASP A 213 12.15 -27.54 -11.18
N SER A 214 13.16 -28.41 -11.05
CA SER A 214 14.19 -28.82 -12.03
C SER A 214 15.51 -28.04 -12.11
N PHE A 215 15.68 -26.92 -11.39
CA PHE A 215 16.95 -26.18 -11.32
C PHE A 215 17.45 -26.04 -9.88
N GLU A 216 18.50 -26.78 -9.53
CA GLU A 216 19.20 -26.58 -8.27
C GLU A 216 20.06 -25.31 -8.32
N LEU A 217 19.99 -24.52 -7.24
CA LEU A 217 20.82 -23.32 -7.10
C LEU A 217 22.26 -23.72 -6.81
N THR A 218 23.20 -23.06 -7.49
CA THR A 218 24.63 -23.14 -7.17
C THR A 218 24.94 -22.55 -5.79
N GLU A 219 26.04 -22.96 -5.17
CA GLU A 219 26.47 -22.39 -3.87
C GLU A 219 26.58 -20.86 -3.91
N LEU A 220 27.10 -20.31 -5.01
CA LEU A 220 27.17 -18.87 -5.24
C LEU A 220 25.79 -18.21 -5.21
N GLN A 221 24.78 -18.81 -5.87
CA GLN A 221 23.41 -18.28 -5.86
C GLN A 221 22.78 -18.36 -4.47
N ILE A 222 23.05 -19.41 -3.71
CA ILE A 222 22.58 -19.55 -2.32
C ILE A 222 23.18 -18.46 -1.43
N ASP A 223 24.49 -18.22 -1.54
CA ASP A 223 25.17 -17.17 -0.78
C ASP A 223 24.72 -15.77 -1.18
N MET A 224 24.50 -15.52 -2.48
CA MET A 224 23.93 -14.27 -2.98
C MET A 224 22.50 -14.05 -2.52
N ASN A 225 21.66 -15.09 -2.48
CA ASN A 225 20.31 -15.01 -1.92
C ASN A 225 20.35 -14.66 -0.43
N ARG A 226 21.26 -15.26 0.36
CA ARG A 226 21.45 -14.92 1.77
C ARG A 226 21.86 -13.45 1.96
N ALA A 227 22.83 -12.97 1.16
CA ALA A 227 23.23 -11.57 1.16
C ALA A 227 22.06 -10.65 0.77
N PHE A 228 21.24 -11.06 -0.20
CA PHE A 228 20.07 -10.33 -0.62
C PHE A 228 19.02 -10.26 0.49
N PHE A 229 18.73 -11.35 1.21
CA PHE A 229 17.81 -11.32 2.35
C PHE A 229 18.28 -10.35 3.44
N ALA A 230 19.55 -10.39 3.81
CA ALA A 230 20.12 -9.42 4.76
C ALA A 230 19.97 -7.97 4.27
N PHE A 231 20.22 -7.72 2.98
CA PHE A 231 19.96 -6.43 2.34
C PHE A 231 18.47 -6.02 2.43
N THR A 232 17.53 -6.95 2.20
CA THR A 232 16.09 -6.66 2.31
C THR A 232 15.64 -6.37 3.74
N GLU A 233 16.25 -7.00 4.75
CA GLU A 233 15.98 -6.69 6.16
C GLU A 233 16.38 -5.25 6.50
N ILE A 234 17.57 -4.82 6.08
CA ILE A 234 18.01 -3.43 6.22
C ILE A 234 17.07 -2.48 5.44
N ALA A 235 16.70 -2.85 4.21
CA ALA A 235 15.79 -2.06 3.39
C ALA A 235 14.40 -1.92 4.02
N LEU A 236 13.93 -2.95 4.73
CA LEU A 236 12.67 -2.93 5.47
C LEU A 236 12.77 -2.09 6.74
N MET A 237 13.87 -2.19 7.49
CA MET A 237 14.14 -1.37 8.66
C MET A 237 14.12 0.13 8.31
N LEU A 238 14.63 0.50 7.13
CA LEU A 238 14.65 1.88 6.65
C LEU A 238 13.37 2.31 5.91
N ALA A 239 12.45 1.39 5.61
CA ALA A 239 11.22 1.66 4.85
C ALA A 239 10.35 2.80 5.40
N PRO A 240 10.21 3.00 6.74
CA PRO A 240 9.45 4.14 7.27
C PRO A 240 9.98 5.50 6.84
N ILE A 241 11.30 5.65 6.63
CA ILE A 241 11.94 6.91 6.21
C ILE A 241 11.49 7.28 4.78
N PHE A 242 11.59 6.32 3.86
CA PHE A 242 11.12 6.48 2.48
C PHE A 242 9.62 6.75 2.43
N THR A 243 8.85 6.04 3.26
CA THR A 243 7.40 6.23 3.38
C THR A 243 7.05 7.65 3.81
N LEU A 244 7.73 8.19 4.82
CA LEU A 244 7.57 9.58 5.26
C LEU A 244 7.94 10.57 4.15
N PHE A 245 9.02 10.32 3.42
CA PHE A 245 9.42 11.14 2.28
C PHE A 245 8.35 11.16 1.18
N TYR A 246 7.81 9.99 0.80
CA TYR A 246 6.77 9.90 -0.23
C TYR A 246 5.49 10.62 0.19
N VAL A 247 5.00 10.38 1.41
CA VAL A 247 3.76 10.99 1.90
C VAL A 247 3.93 12.50 2.05
N SER A 248 5.03 12.97 2.66
CA SER A 248 5.26 14.41 2.84
C SER A 248 5.45 15.15 1.50
N SER A 249 6.09 14.50 0.52
CA SER A 249 6.21 15.04 -0.85
C SER A 249 4.85 15.25 -1.47
N LEU A 250 3.98 14.22 -1.46
CA LEU A 250 2.63 14.32 -2.00
C LEU A 250 1.82 15.42 -1.30
N VAL A 251 1.90 15.51 0.03
CA VAL A 251 1.19 16.53 0.81
C VAL A 251 1.61 17.96 0.42
N ILE A 252 2.90 18.19 0.20
CA ILE A 252 3.43 19.52 -0.15
C ILE A 252 3.19 19.86 -1.62
N VAL A 253 3.25 18.88 -2.51
CA VAL A 253 3.20 19.06 -3.97
C VAL A 253 1.75 19.08 -4.51
N GLU A 254 0.82 18.37 -3.86
CA GLU A 254 -0.59 18.26 -4.29
C GLU A 254 -1.27 19.63 -4.57
N PRO A 255 -1.10 20.67 -3.75
CA PRO A 255 -1.72 21.98 -4.01
C PRO A 255 -1.23 22.64 -5.30
N PHE A 256 -0.03 22.29 -5.78
CA PHE A 256 0.58 22.90 -6.95
C PHE A 256 0.26 22.13 -8.24
N ILE A 257 0.25 20.80 -8.20
CA ILE A 257 0.07 19.94 -9.39
C ILE A 257 -1.20 19.09 -9.35
N GLY A 258 -2.16 19.38 -8.46
CA GLY A 258 -3.37 18.57 -8.27
C GLY A 258 -4.15 18.29 -9.56
N LYS A 259 -4.15 19.20 -10.54
CA LYS A 259 -4.76 18.95 -11.85
C LYS A 259 -4.09 17.79 -12.60
N LEU A 260 -2.76 17.71 -12.58
CA LEU A 260 -2.00 16.61 -13.20
C LEU A 260 -2.26 15.29 -12.47
N LEU A 261 -2.49 15.36 -11.15
CA LEU A 261 -2.78 14.19 -10.31
C LEU A 261 -4.24 13.72 -10.39
N THR A 262 -5.09 14.37 -11.20
CA THR A 262 -6.51 14.03 -11.38
C THR A 262 -6.75 12.51 -11.57
N PRO A 263 -6.03 11.82 -12.48
CA PRO A 263 -6.19 10.39 -12.70
C PRO A 263 -5.85 9.55 -11.45
N LEU A 264 -4.87 10.00 -10.66
CA LEU A 264 -4.42 9.27 -9.48
C LEU A 264 -5.43 9.32 -8.34
N TYR A 265 -6.19 10.41 -8.19
CA TYR A 265 -7.33 10.43 -7.26
C TYR A 265 -8.41 9.44 -7.67
N ALA A 266 -8.70 9.34 -8.98
CA ALA A 266 -9.71 8.40 -9.48
C ALA A 266 -9.28 6.95 -9.20
N TYR A 267 -8.02 6.65 -9.49
CA TYR A 267 -7.40 5.36 -9.19
C TYR A 267 -7.45 5.01 -7.71
N GLY A 268 -7.12 5.95 -6.82
CA GLY A 268 -7.18 5.74 -5.36
C GLY A 268 -8.59 5.66 -4.77
N ARG A 269 -9.58 6.30 -5.40
CA ARG A 269 -11.00 6.14 -5.02
C ARG A 269 -11.54 4.73 -5.30
N MET A 270 -10.89 4.01 -6.21
CA MET A 270 -11.18 2.62 -6.57
C MET A 270 -10.12 1.66 -6.02
N ALA A 271 -9.55 1.98 -4.84
CA ALA A 271 -8.45 1.21 -4.27
C ALA A 271 -8.73 -0.29 -4.11
N PHE A 272 -9.93 -0.66 -3.67
CA PHE A 272 -10.29 -2.05 -3.45
C PHE A 272 -10.52 -2.77 -4.79
N THR A 273 -11.21 -2.13 -5.74
CA THR A 273 -11.37 -2.65 -7.10
C THR A 273 -10.02 -2.84 -7.78
N ASN A 274 -9.13 -1.85 -7.72
CA ASN A 274 -7.85 -1.88 -8.40
C ASN A 274 -6.89 -2.88 -7.76
N TYR A 275 -6.81 -2.94 -6.43
CA TYR A 275 -5.97 -3.92 -5.73
C TYR A 275 -6.32 -5.37 -6.11
N LEU A 276 -7.60 -5.75 -6.04
CA LEU A 276 -8.02 -7.10 -6.45
C LEU A 276 -7.90 -7.30 -7.96
N GLY A 277 -8.20 -6.25 -8.74
CA GLY A 277 -8.04 -6.26 -10.19
C GLY A 277 -6.58 -6.46 -10.63
N GLN A 278 -5.59 -5.99 -9.86
CA GLN A 278 -4.17 -6.20 -10.15
C GLN A 278 -3.83 -7.68 -10.13
N THR A 279 -4.23 -8.40 -9.07
CA THR A 279 -4.02 -9.86 -8.99
C THR A 279 -4.70 -10.57 -10.15
N VAL A 280 -5.97 -10.25 -10.44
CA VAL A 280 -6.69 -10.88 -11.56
C VAL A 280 -5.98 -10.63 -12.89
N MET A 281 -5.57 -9.39 -13.16
CA MET A 281 -4.87 -9.05 -14.41
C MET A 281 -3.48 -9.71 -14.50
N LEU A 282 -2.73 -9.78 -13.40
CA LEU A 282 -1.44 -10.46 -13.37
C LEU A 282 -1.58 -11.97 -13.60
N LEU A 283 -2.61 -12.60 -13.05
CA LEU A 283 -2.92 -14.01 -13.31
C LEU A 283 -3.37 -14.24 -14.76
N LEU A 284 -4.13 -13.32 -15.35
CA LEU A 284 -4.49 -13.39 -16.77
C LEU A 284 -3.25 -13.29 -17.66
N VAL A 285 -2.32 -12.39 -17.37
CA VAL A 285 -1.05 -12.30 -18.10
C VAL A 285 -0.25 -13.60 -17.97
N LEU A 286 -0.22 -14.19 -16.76
CA LEU A 286 0.46 -15.46 -16.52
C LEU A 286 -0.07 -16.61 -17.39
N GLN A 287 -1.36 -16.63 -17.72
CA GLN A 287 -1.93 -17.65 -18.62
C GLN A 287 -1.39 -17.61 -20.05
N PHE A 288 -0.83 -16.47 -20.48
CA PHE A 288 -0.19 -16.33 -21.79
C PHE A 288 1.31 -16.63 -21.77
N ILE A 289 1.91 -16.78 -20.58
CA ILE A 289 3.28 -17.22 -20.42
C ILE A 289 3.30 -18.73 -20.59
N VAL A 290 4.21 -19.25 -21.41
CA VAL A 290 4.33 -20.70 -21.64
C VAL A 290 4.62 -21.37 -20.30
N LYS A 291 3.88 -22.44 -19.98
CA LYS A 291 4.09 -23.19 -18.75
C LYS A 291 5.55 -23.65 -18.67
N ASP A 292 6.15 -23.48 -17.49
CA ASP A 292 7.56 -23.79 -17.21
C ASP A 292 8.59 -22.91 -17.96
N SER A 293 8.14 -21.82 -18.59
CA SER A 293 9.05 -20.80 -19.16
C SER A 293 9.47 -19.76 -18.11
N ILE A 294 10.71 -19.31 -18.25
CA ILE A 294 11.31 -18.27 -17.42
C ILE A 294 11.08 -16.92 -18.08
N VAL A 295 10.56 -15.97 -17.32
CA VAL A 295 10.47 -14.56 -17.71
C VAL A 295 11.43 -13.72 -16.88
N SER A 296 11.98 -12.70 -17.54
CA SER A 296 12.89 -11.76 -16.89
C SER A 296 12.17 -10.90 -15.86
N TYR A 297 12.92 -10.42 -14.88
CA TYR A 297 12.41 -9.53 -13.85
C TYR A 297 11.89 -8.20 -14.46
N SER A 298 12.56 -7.73 -15.51
CA SER A 298 12.14 -6.57 -16.31
C SER A 298 10.79 -6.80 -17.00
N TYR A 299 10.54 -8.00 -17.53
CA TYR A 299 9.26 -8.34 -18.16
C TYR A 299 8.08 -8.27 -17.17
N ALA A 300 8.25 -8.82 -15.96
CA ALA A 300 7.27 -8.73 -14.89
C ALA A 300 7.00 -7.26 -14.48
N THR A 301 8.06 -6.46 -14.39
CA THR A 301 7.99 -5.04 -14.07
C THR A 301 7.21 -4.25 -15.12
N ILE A 302 7.49 -4.48 -16.40
CA ILE A 302 6.78 -3.84 -17.52
C ILE A 302 5.29 -4.24 -17.52
N SER A 303 5.00 -5.51 -17.26
CA SER A 303 3.62 -6.01 -17.15
C SER A 303 2.84 -5.29 -16.05
N CYS A 304 3.45 -5.10 -14.88
CA CYS A 304 2.87 -4.32 -13.78
C CYS A 304 2.59 -2.88 -14.19
N ALA A 305 3.55 -2.21 -14.84
CA ALA A 305 3.40 -0.82 -15.28
C ALA A 305 2.24 -0.65 -16.28
N ILE A 306 2.10 -1.58 -17.24
CA ILE A 306 1.00 -1.60 -18.21
C ILE A 306 -0.34 -1.79 -17.49
N ILE A 307 -0.43 -2.75 -16.57
CA ILE A 307 -1.66 -3.01 -15.79
C ILE A 307 -2.08 -1.75 -15.02
N VAL A 308 -1.16 -1.14 -14.28
CA VAL A 308 -1.43 0.07 -13.50
C VAL A 308 -1.90 1.21 -14.42
N PHE A 309 -1.23 1.41 -15.56
CA PHE A 309 -1.62 2.43 -16.53
C PHE A 309 -3.04 2.22 -17.05
N LEU A 310 -3.39 1.00 -17.45
CA LEU A 310 -4.74 0.64 -17.91
C LEU A 310 -5.79 0.84 -16.80
N GLN A 311 -5.47 0.46 -15.56
CA GLN A 311 -6.39 0.64 -14.43
C GLN A 311 -6.59 2.11 -14.06
N ILE A 312 -5.57 2.98 -14.20
CA ILE A 312 -5.72 4.43 -14.01
C ILE A 312 -6.70 5.01 -15.04
N ILE A 313 -6.54 4.62 -16.30
CA ILE A 313 -7.45 5.01 -17.40
C ILE A 313 -8.86 4.54 -17.08
N PHE A 314 -9.02 3.25 -16.81
CA PHE A 314 -10.31 2.65 -16.46
C PHE A 314 -10.98 3.36 -15.29
N SER A 315 -10.26 3.58 -14.19
CA SER A 315 -10.79 4.25 -13.00
C SER A 315 -11.27 5.67 -13.29
N THR A 316 -10.53 6.39 -14.14
CA THR A 316 -10.87 7.75 -14.56
C THR A 316 -12.15 7.78 -15.39
N PHE A 317 -12.32 6.86 -16.33
CA PHE A 317 -13.55 6.76 -17.13
C PHE A 317 -14.75 6.24 -16.33
N TRP A 318 -14.52 5.23 -15.49
CA TRP A 318 -15.56 4.62 -14.64
C TRP A 318 -16.19 5.65 -13.71
N LEU A 319 -15.36 6.42 -12.99
CA LEU A 319 -15.83 7.42 -12.04
C LEU A 319 -16.43 8.68 -12.69
N LYS A 320 -16.45 8.79 -14.03
CA LYS A 320 -17.30 9.79 -14.71
C LYS A 320 -18.78 9.42 -14.56
N HIS A 321 -19.11 8.13 -14.69
CA HIS A 321 -20.48 7.63 -14.73
C HIS A 321 -20.99 7.07 -13.39
N PHE A 322 -20.09 6.54 -12.56
CA PHE A 322 -20.44 5.86 -11.31
C PHE A 322 -19.90 6.58 -10.05
N LYS A 323 -20.56 6.35 -8.91
CA LYS A 323 -20.20 6.95 -7.61
C LYS A 323 -19.03 6.25 -6.93
N TYR A 324 -18.92 4.94 -7.12
CA TYR A 324 -17.94 4.04 -6.49
C TYR A 324 -17.36 3.09 -7.52
N GLY A 325 -16.21 2.50 -7.24
CA GLY A 325 -15.78 1.30 -7.96
C GLY A 325 -16.71 0.12 -7.66
N PRO A 326 -16.75 -0.89 -8.54
CA PRO A 326 -17.62 -2.06 -8.38
C PRO A 326 -17.48 -2.76 -7.03
N LEU A 327 -16.24 -3.03 -6.59
CA LEU A 327 -16.00 -3.77 -5.35
C LEU A 327 -16.21 -2.89 -4.11
N GLU A 328 -15.91 -1.59 -4.21
CA GLU A 328 -16.26 -0.63 -3.15
C GLU A 328 -17.76 -0.54 -2.96
N TRP A 329 -18.54 -0.58 -4.06
CA TRP A 329 -19.99 -0.57 -4.01
C TRP A 329 -20.53 -1.84 -3.34
N LEU A 330 -20.08 -3.02 -3.78
CA LEU A 330 -20.46 -4.31 -3.15
C LEU A 330 -20.13 -4.33 -1.67
N TRP A 331 -18.92 -3.90 -1.31
CA TRP A 331 -18.48 -3.85 0.08
C TRP A 331 -19.32 -2.89 0.92
N ARG A 332 -19.73 -1.74 0.37
CA ARG A 332 -20.62 -0.79 1.06
C ARG A 332 -22.04 -1.35 1.21
N CYS A 333 -22.60 -1.94 0.17
CA CYS A 333 -23.92 -2.57 0.24
C CYS A 333 -23.93 -3.67 1.30
N GLY A 334 -22.89 -4.52 1.30
CA GLY A 334 -22.70 -5.52 2.33
C GLY A 334 -22.48 -4.92 3.72
N THR A 335 -21.77 -3.79 3.86
CA THR A 335 -21.56 -3.14 5.17
C THR A 335 -22.87 -2.65 5.79
N TYR A 336 -23.72 -2.00 5.01
CA TYR A 336 -24.98 -1.40 5.49
C TYR A 336 -26.17 -2.36 5.42
N GLY A 337 -26.09 -3.42 4.61
CA GLY A 337 -27.22 -4.32 4.36
C GLY A 337 -28.30 -3.75 3.46
N GLU A 338 -27.96 -2.71 2.69
CA GLU A 338 -28.87 -2.02 1.80
C GLU A 338 -28.24 -1.89 0.43
N ILE A 339 -29.05 -2.00 -0.63
CA ILE A 339 -28.59 -1.80 -2.00
C ILE A 339 -28.47 -0.29 -2.25
N LEU A 340 -27.24 0.21 -2.32
CA LEU A 340 -26.97 1.62 -2.59
C LEU A 340 -27.03 1.91 -4.08
N SER A 341 -27.37 3.14 -4.47
CA SER A 341 -27.28 3.56 -5.87
C SER A 341 -25.82 3.69 -6.33
N ILE A 342 -25.45 2.97 -7.41
CA ILE A 342 -24.11 3.00 -8.00
C ILE A 342 -23.94 4.10 -9.06
N LYS A 343 -25.01 4.42 -9.80
CA LYS A 343 -25.02 5.47 -10.83
C LYS A 343 -25.08 6.85 -10.19
N LYS A 344 -24.49 7.85 -10.85
CA LYS A 344 -24.48 9.22 -10.34
C LYS A 344 -25.86 9.84 -10.30
#